data_AF-A0A931BWW0-F1
#
_entry.id   AF-A0A931BWW0-F1
#
_cell.length_a   1.000
_cell.length_b   1.000
_cell.length_c   1.000
_cell.angle_alpha   90.00
_cell.angle_beta   90.00
_cell.angle_gamma   90.00
#
_symmetry.space_group_name_H-M   'P 1'
#
loop_
_entity.id
_entity.type
_entity.pdbx_description
1 polymer ?
#
loop_
_entity_poly.entity_id
_entity_poly.type
_entity_poly.pdbx_seq_one_letter_code
_entity_poly.pdbx_strand_id
1 'polypeptide(L)'
;MFILQSILPLLFASFFFNAPSSLLLQQDIVANLEKLQNDSRFYISDNASPSPSLQTVASDLQLFGVAASIDLSQATYSSRLDGNHLIEKWAFPDGQIEAIYQIQSTIHLDTVVTQRYLDNRAPTQQHITNDFTFRTYAVSAPSAPVKLYYLTEADQGLLEYRINDRQVQIGYADKKEGLRDVLPQVEKEIKDLLSNYVE
;
A
#
# COMPACT_ATOMS: atom_id res chain seq x y z
N MET A 1 0.69 -51.75 25.66
CA MET A 1 0.12 -50.41 25.43
C MET A 1 1.16 -49.38 25.85
N PHE A 2 2.07 -48.98 24.97
CA PHE A 2 3.02 -47.85 25.14
C PHE A 2 3.79 -47.64 23.83
N ILE A 3 3.13 -47.10 22.80
CA ILE A 3 3.79 -46.55 21.60
C ILE A 3 2.96 -45.34 21.14
N LEU A 4 2.85 -44.32 21.98
CA LEU A 4 2.07 -43.12 21.63
C LEU A 4 2.55 -41.87 22.36
N GLN A 5 3.86 -41.69 22.53
CA GLN A 5 4.42 -40.46 23.12
C GLN A 5 5.68 -39.91 22.44
N SER A 6 6.09 -40.45 21.30
CA SER A 6 7.39 -40.08 20.69
C SER A 6 7.29 -39.21 19.43
N ILE A 7 6.10 -38.79 18.99
CA ILE A 7 5.93 -38.04 17.73
C ILE A 7 5.68 -36.53 17.96
N LEU A 8 5.47 -36.10 19.21
CA LEU A 8 5.09 -34.72 19.50
C LEU A 8 6.17 -33.63 19.28
N PRO A 9 7.50 -33.87 19.29
CA PRO A 9 8.46 -32.77 19.11
C PRO A 9 8.74 -32.44 17.63
N LEU A 10 8.21 -33.20 16.68
CA LEU A 10 8.41 -32.96 15.23
C LEU A 10 7.32 -32.09 14.58
N LEU A 11 6.21 -31.81 15.29
CA LEU A 11 5.13 -30.96 14.76
C LEU A 11 5.32 -29.47 15.07
N PHE A 12 6.31 -29.11 15.90
CA PHE A 12 6.61 -27.71 16.23
C PHE A 12 7.82 -27.14 15.48
N ALA A 13 8.54 -27.94 14.69
CA ALA A 13 9.69 -27.48 13.92
C ALA A 13 9.31 -26.78 12.59
N SER A 14 8.02 -26.77 12.22
CA SER A 14 7.53 -26.25 10.93
C SER A 14 7.11 -24.78 10.96
N PHE A 15 7.10 -24.11 12.11
CA PHE A 15 6.63 -22.72 12.24
C PHE A 15 7.69 -21.65 11.96
N PHE A 16 8.90 -22.04 11.53
CA PHE A 16 9.97 -21.09 11.17
C PHE A 16 10.47 -21.26 9.73
N PHE A 17 9.70 -21.90 8.85
CA PHE A 17 9.94 -21.76 7.43
C PHE A 17 9.27 -20.48 6.94
N ASN A 18 10.10 -19.44 6.76
CA ASN A 18 9.80 -18.25 5.98
C ASN A 18 9.28 -18.68 4.60
N ALA A 19 7.98 -18.88 4.46
CA ALA A 19 7.37 -18.75 3.14
C ALA A 19 7.64 -17.30 2.70
N PRO A 20 8.17 -17.04 1.49
CA PRO A 20 8.20 -15.68 1.00
C PRO A 20 6.77 -15.18 1.07
N SER A 21 6.54 -14.10 1.82
CA SER A 21 5.25 -13.45 1.82
C SER A 21 4.88 -13.17 0.36
N SER A 22 3.63 -13.45 0.00
CA SER A 22 3.17 -13.21 -1.36
C SER A 22 3.01 -11.72 -1.58
N LEU A 23 3.48 -11.21 -2.72
CA LEU A 23 3.16 -9.86 -3.18
C LEU A 23 1.64 -9.72 -3.36
N LEU A 24 1.04 -8.76 -2.67
CA LEU A 24 -0.42 -8.53 -2.63
C LEU A 24 -0.91 -7.58 -3.73
N LEU A 25 -0.01 -7.03 -4.55
CA LEU A 25 -0.31 -5.99 -5.53
C LEU A 25 -1.44 -6.39 -6.49
N GLN A 26 -1.46 -7.62 -7.00
CA GLN A 26 -2.51 -8.07 -7.92
C GLN A 26 -3.89 -8.05 -7.27
N GLN A 27 -3.97 -8.48 -6.00
CA GLN A 27 -5.23 -8.47 -5.25
C GLN A 27 -5.72 -7.04 -5.04
N ASP A 28 -4.83 -6.13 -4.67
CA ASP A 28 -5.16 -4.72 -4.46
C ASP A 28 -5.58 -4.02 -5.75
N ILE A 29 -4.91 -4.28 -6.88
CA ILE A 29 -5.30 -3.73 -8.18
C ILE A 29 -6.73 -4.15 -8.52
N VAL A 30 -7.05 -5.43 -8.38
CA VAL A 30 -8.40 -5.95 -8.70
C VAL A 30 -9.45 -5.32 -7.79
N ALA A 31 -9.23 -5.33 -6.48
CA ALA A 31 -10.16 -4.77 -5.51
C ALA A 31 -10.37 -3.25 -5.71
N ASN A 32 -9.30 -2.52 -6.04
CA ASN A 32 -9.37 -1.08 -6.24
C ASN A 32 -10.02 -0.70 -7.57
N LEU A 33 -9.78 -1.47 -8.63
CA LEU A 33 -10.51 -1.30 -9.90
C LEU A 33 -12.01 -1.53 -9.70
N GLU A 34 -12.39 -2.59 -8.99
CA GLU A 34 -13.79 -2.87 -8.68
C GLU A 34 -14.44 -1.73 -7.89
N LYS A 35 -13.77 -1.22 -6.85
CA LYS A 35 -14.25 -0.06 -6.07
C LYS A 35 -14.44 1.18 -6.96
N LEU A 36 -13.47 1.48 -7.82
CA LEU A 36 -13.54 2.63 -8.73
C LEU A 36 -14.62 2.49 -9.82
N GLN A 37 -14.97 1.27 -10.21
CA GLN A 37 -16.03 1.02 -11.19
C GLN A 37 -17.42 1.09 -10.56
N ASN A 38 -17.54 0.70 -9.28
CA ASN A 38 -18.82 0.60 -8.58
C ASN A 38 -19.18 1.87 -7.79
N ASP A 39 -18.20 2.68 -7.38
CA ASP A 39 -18.43 3.98 -6.78
C ASP A 39 -18.39 5.08 -7.85
N SER A 40 -19.23 6.10 -7.72
CA SER A 40 -19.23 7.29 -8.60
C SER A 40 -18.75 8.54 -7.87
N ARG A 41 -18.48 8.44 -6.56
CA ARG A 41 -18.18 9.56 -5.69
C ARG A 41 -16.68 9.67 -5.41
N PHE A 42 -15.91 9.74 -6.49
CA PHE A 42 -14.49 10.04 -6.44
C PHE A 42 -14.14 11.12 -7.46
N TYR A 43 -12.98 11.74 -7.28
CA TYR A 43 -12.34 12.63 -8.24
C TYR A 43 -10.93 12.14 -8.52
N ILE A 44 -10.47 12.35 -9.75
CA ILE A 44 -9.12 12.01 -10.19
C ILE A 44 -8.37 13.31 -10.41
N SER A 45 -7.20 13.44 -9.79
CA SER A 45 -6.23 14.47 -10.09
C SER A 45 -5.04 13.83 -10.80
N ASP A 46 -4.67 14.36 -11.97
CA ASP A 46 -3.56 13.86 -12.78
C ASP A 46 -2.70 15.05 -13.19
N ASN A 47 -1.41 15.00 -12.91
CA ASN A 47 -0.49 16.09 -13.24
C ASN A 47 -0.09 16.13 -14.73
N ALA A 48 -0.38 15.08 -15.50
CA ALA A 48 -0.01 14.94 -16.90
C ALA A 48 -1.21 14.98 -17.86
N SER A 49 -2.45 15.03 -17.35
CA SER A 49 -3.66 15.11 -18.17
C SER A 49 -4.64 16.15 -17.63
N PRO A 50 -5.12 17.09 -18.48
CA PRO A 50 -6.16 18.05 -18.08
C PRO A 50 -7.56 17.41 -17.98
N SER A 51 -7.73 16.20 -18.53
CA SER A 51 -9.01 15.49 -18.58
C SER A 51 -8.83 14.06 -18.06
N PRO A 52 -8.56 13.88 -16.76
CA PRO A 52 -8.38 12.56 -16.19
C PRO A 52 -9.70 11.76 -16.27
N SER A 53 -9.58 10.45 -16.47
CA SER A 53 -10.74 9.57 -16.60
C SER A 53 -10.47 8.21 -15.95
N LEU A 54 -11.54 7.54 -15.52
CA LEU A 54 -11.45 6.17 -15.00
C LEU A 54 -10.87 5.20 -16.05
N GLN A 55 -11.14 5.43 -17.33
CA GLN A 55 -10.60 4.60 -18.42
C GLN A 55 -9.06 4.70 -18.46
N THR A 56 -8.51 5.91 -18.30
CA THR A 56 -7.07 6.13 -18.26
C THR A 56 -6.46 5.46 -17.03
N VAL A 57 -7.09 5.61 -15.85
CA VAL A 57 -6.66 4.93 -14.62
C VAL A 57 -6.65 3.41 -14.81
N ALA A 58 -7.72 2.84 -15.36
CA ALA A 58 -7.82 1.41 -15.60
C ALA A 58 -6.72 0.89 -16.54
N SER A 59 -6.40 1.65 -17.59
CA SER A 59 -5.28 1.34 -18.49
C SER A 59 -3.93 1.41 -17.78
N ASP A 60 -3.72 2.42 -16.93
CA ASP A 60 -2.48 2.56 -16.16
C ASP A 60 -2.31 1.40 -15.17
N LEU A 61 -3.38 0.96 -14.52
CA LEU A 61 -3.35 -0.16 -13.58
C LEU A 61 -3.02 -1.50 -14.22
N GLN A 62 -3.25 -1.67 -15.53
CA GLN A 62 -2.76 -2.85 -16.26
C GLN A 62 -1.24 -2.94 -16.28
N LEU A 63 -0.53 -1.79 -16.32
CA LEU A 63 0.94 -1.77 -16.23
C LEU A 63 1.42 -2.27 -14.86
N PHE A 64 0.73 -1.87 -13.78
CA PHE A 64 0.99 -2.41 -12.45
C PHE A 64 0.67 -3.91 -12.37
N GLY A 65 -0.34 -4.39 -13.11
CA GLY A 65 -0.65 -5.81 -13.25
C GLY A 65 0.52 -6.61 -13.85
N VAL A 66 1.27 -6.03 -14.79
CA VAL A 66 2.51 -6.65 -15.29
C VAL A 66 3.51 -6.83 -14.16
N ALA A 67 3.78 -5.79 -13.37
CA ALA A 67 4.68 -5.87 -12.22
C ALA A 67 4.20 -6.90 -11.16
N ALA A 68 2.88 -6.98 -10.94
CA ALA A 68 2.28 -7.91 -10.00
C ALA A 68 2.37 -9.38 -10.44
N SER A 69 2.57 -9.63 -11.74
CA SER A 69 2.67 -10.97 -12.34
C SER A 69 4.10 -11.50 -12.48
N ILE A 70 5.10 -10.72 -12.07
CA ILE A 70 6.50 -11.12 -12.14
C ILE A 70 6.72 -12.35 -11.25
N ASP A 71 7.40 -13.35 -11.81
CA ASP A 71 7.81 -14.52 -11.05
C ASP A 71 8.88 -14.14 -10.02
N LEU A 72 8.50 -14.18 -8.74
CA LEU A 72 9.38 -13.86 -7.62
C LEU A 72 10.31 -15.03 -7.23
N SER A 73 10.20 -16.20 -7.88
CA SER A 73 10.98 -17.40 -7.55
C SER A 73 12.49 -17.19 -7.67
N GLN A 74 12.90 -16.29 -8.56
CA GLN A 74 14.32 -15.95 -8.81
C GLN A 74 14.79 -14.75 -7.98
N ALA A 75 13.92 -14.14 -7.18
CA ALA A 75 14.26 -12.97 -6.39
C ALA A 75 14.87 -13.37 -5.04
N THR A 76 15.85 -12.59 -4.59
CA THR A 76 16.31 -12.63 -3.21
C THR A 76 15.31 -11.84 -2.35
N TYR A 77 14.57 -12.57 -1.51
CA TYR A 77 13.61 -11.97 -0.58
C TYR A 77 14.30 -11.45 0.70
N SER A 78 13.88 -10.28 1.15
CA SER A 78 14.17 -9.80 2.51
C SER A 78 12.97 -9.07 3.10
N SER A 79 12.87 -9.07 4.42
CA SER A 79 11.83 -8.38 5.17
C SER A 79 12.43 -7.67 6.38
N ARG A 80 11.91 -6.50 6.69
CA ARG A 80 12.31 -5.68 7.83
C ARG A 80 11.10 -4.93 8.39
N LEU A 81 11.06 -4.79 9.70
CA LEU A 81 10.16 -3.85 10.37
C LEU A 81 10.92 -2.55 10.69
N ASP A 82 10.37 -1.41 10.32
CA ASP A 82 10.88 -0.08 10.64
C ASP A 82 9.72 0.78 11.16
N GLY A 83 9.68 1.05 12.47
CA GLY A 83 8.52 1.66 13.11
C GLY A 83 7.22 0.86 12.86
N ASN A 84 6.24 1.52 12.25
CA ASN A 84 4.93 0.93 11.90
C ASN A 84 4.89 0.30 10.50
N HIS A 85 6.05 0.19 9.83
CA HIS A 85 6.16 -0.24 8.45
C HIS A 85 6.82 -1.61 8.34
N LEU A 86 6.09 -2.60 7.85
CA LEU A 86 6.65 -3.86 7.37
C LEU A 86 7.10 -3.67 5.93
N ILE A 87 8.40 -3.75 5.69
CA ILE A 87 9.05 -3.55 4.40
C ILE A 87 9.50 -4.89 3.88
N GLU A 88 9.02 -5.26 2.70
CA GLU A 88 9.31 -6.51 2.03
C GLU A 88 9.92 -6.19 0.67
N LYS A 89 11.05 -6.83 0.36
CA LYS A 89 11.84 -6.56 -0.85
C LYS A 89 12.12 -7.87 -1.57
N TRP A 90 11.82 -7.90 -2.86
CA TRP A 90 12.23 -8.95 -3.80
C TRP A 90 13.26 -8.36 -4.75
N ALA A 91 14.54 -8.66 -4.53
CA ALA A 91 15.65 -8.16 -5.35
C ALA A 91 16.02 -9.15 -6.45
N PHE A 92 16.17 -8.68 -7.69
CA PHE A 92 16.52 -9.49 -8.85
C PHE A 92 17.97 -9.22 -9.24
N PRO A 93 18.75 -10.27 -9.58
CA PRO A 93 20.16 -10.11 -9.93
C PRO A 93 20.35 -9.46 -11.31
N ASP A 94 19.41 -9.66 -12.23
CA ASP A 94 19.50 -9.24 -13.63
C ASP A 94 18.14 -8.76 -14.14
N GLY A 95 18.15 -7.85 -15.13
CA GLY A 95 16.96 -7.44 -15.88
C GLY A 95 16.66 -5.94 -15.83
N GLN A 96 15.45 -5.57 -16.26
CA GLN A 96 14.97 -4.18 -16.25
C GLN A 96 14.34 -3.77 -14.91
N ILE A 97 14.24 -4.71 -13.97
CA ILE A 97 13.68 -4.54 -12.63
C ILE A 97 14.75 -5.01 -11.66
N GLU A 98 15.18 -4.13 -10.78
CA GLU A 98 16.19 -4.43 -9.76
C GLU A 98 15.54 -4.93 -8.48
N ALA A 99 14.41 -4.33 -8.10
CA ALA A 99 13.65 -4.79 -6.95
C ALA A 99 12.18 -4.40 -7.04
N ILE A 100 11.36 -5.20 -6.35
CA ILE A 100 9.97 -4.87 -6.02
C ILE A 100 9.90 -4.71 -4.50
N TYR A 101 9.21 -3.68 -4.06
CA TYR A 101 8.98 -3.39 -2.64
C TYR A 101 7.48 -3.47 -2.34
N GLN A 102 7.13 -4.08 -1.23
CA GLN A 102 5.82 -3.98 -0.59
C GLN A 102 6.03 -3.40 0.81
N ILE A 103 5.39 -2.28 1.10
CA ILE A 103 5.45 -1.61 2.40
C ILE A 103 4.05 -1.60 2.97
N GLN A 104 3.81 -2.38 4.03
CA GLN A 104 2.56 -2.35 4.76
C GLN A 104 2.72 -1.48 6.01
N SER A 105 1.86 -0.48 6.15
CA SER A 105 1.84 0.43 7.30
C SER A 105 0.52 0.29 8.04
N THR A 106 0.58 -0.01 9.33
CA THR A 106 -0.63 -0.10 10.18
C THR A 106 -0.63 1.05 11.18
N ILE A 107 -1.68 1.88 11.14
CA ILE A 107 -1.80 3.06 12.02
C ILE A 107 -3.11 2.98 12.78
N HIS A 108 -3.01 3.01 14.10
CA HIS A 108 -4.15 3.20 14.98
C HIS A 108 -4.32 4.69 15.26
N LEU A 109 -5.42 5.28 14.80
CA LEU A 109 -5.80 6.64 15.13
C LEU A 109 -6.81 6.62 16.27
N ASP A 110 -6.44 7.20 17.40
CA ASP A 110 -7.30 7.47 18.53
C ASP A 110 -7.16 8.97 18.86
N THR A 111 -8.13 9.77 18.44
CA THR A 111 -8.07 11.23 18.58
C THR A 111 -9.42 11.86 18.90
N VAL A 112 -9.39 13.08 19.44
CA VAL A 112 -10.59 13.87 19.71
C VAL A 112 -10.55 15.13 18.84
N VAL A 113 -11.51 15.24 17.93
CA VAL A 113 -11.65 16.42 17.05
C VAL A 113 -12.70 17.36 17.64
N THR A 114 -12.34 18.63 17.73
CA THR A 114 -13.27 19.68 18.17
C THR A 114 -13.99 20.27 16.97
N GLN A 115 -15.28 20.02 16.83
CA GLN A 115 -16.12 20.66 15.82
C GLN A 115 -16.52 22.06 16.28
N ARG A 116 -16.15 23.08 15.51
CA ARG A 116 -16.61 24.45 15.73
C ARG A 116 -17.75 24.75 14.77
N TYR A 117 -18.88 25.16 15.32
CA TYR A 117 -20.05 25.55 14.53
C TYR A 117 -19.95 27.03 14.15
N LEU A 118 -20.32 27.37 12.91
CA LEU A 118 -20.39 28.75 12.44
C LEU A 118 -21.45 29.57 13.21
N ASP A 119 -22.48 28.92 13.75
CA ASP A 119 -23.62 29.55 14.44
C ASP A 119 -23.38 29.83 15.93
N ASN A 120 -22.13 30.03 16.36
CA ASN A 120 -21.77 30.35 17.75
C ASN A 120 -22.23 29.31 18.80
N ARG A 121 -22.51 28.06 18.38
CA ARG A 121 -22.78 26.95 19.30
C ARG A 121 -21.49 26.54 20.00
N ALA A 122 -21.61 26.05 21.24
CA ALA A 122 -20.49 25.48 21.97
C ALA A 122 -19.81 24.39 21.11
N PRO A 123 -18.47 24.38 21.01
CA PRO A 123 -17.79 23.34 20.27
C PRO A 123 -18.10 21.96 20.84
N THR A 124 -18.37 20.99 19.97
CA THR A 124 -18.55 19.60 20.38
C THR A 124 -17.24 18.85 20.15
N GLN A 125 -16.93 17.94 21.07
CA GLN A 125 -15.82 17.02 20.92
C GLN A 125 -16.37 15.72 20.33
N GLN A 126 -15.79 15.30 19.20
CA GLN A 126 -16.06 13.99 18.61
C GLN A 126 -14.80 13.15 18.80
N HIS A 127 -14.97 12.00 19.44
CA HIS A 127 -13.93 10.99 19.52
C HIS A 127 -13.92 10.18 18.22
N ILE A 128 -12.75 10.03 17.62
CA ILE A 128 -12.54 9.30 16.37
C ILE A 128 -11.51 8.21 16.66
N THR A 129 -11.92 6.96 16.41
CA THR A 129 -11.10 5.77 16.53
C THR A 129 -11.15 5.01 15.21
N ASN A 130 -10.02 4.90 14.51
CA ASN A 130 -9.93 4.17 13.25
C ASN A 130 -8.57 3.48 13.10
N ASP A 131 -8.59 2.26 12.54
CA ASP A 131 -7.38 1.56 12.11
C ASP A 131 -7.18 1.75 10.62
N PHE A 132 -5.98 2.12 10.19
CA PHE A 132 -5.62 2.23 8.79
C PHE A 132 -4.58 1.19 8.43
N THR A 133 -4.80 0.50 7.31
CA THR A 133 -3.80 -0.37 6.70
C THR A 133 -3.46 0.16 5.32
N PHE A 134 -2.30 0.81 5.22
CA PHE A 134 -1.76 1.28 3.95
C PHE A 134 -0.88 0.19 3.36
N ARG A 135 -1.00 -0.02 2.05
CA ARG A 135 -0.05 -0.82 1.27
C ARG A 135 0.52 0.04 0.17
N THR A 136 1.84 0.13 0.17
CA THR A 136 2.60 0.77 -0.89
C THR A 136 3.40 -0.26 -1.65
N TYR A 137 3.40 -0.13 -2.97
CA TYR A 137 4.23 -0.91 -3.85
C TYR A 137 5.13 0.01 -4.65
N ALA A 138 6.41 -0.34 -4.73
CA ALA A 138 7.37 0.37 -5.55
C ALA A 138 8.18 -0.62 -6.40
N VAL A 139 8.48 -0.23 -7.63
CA VAL A 139 9.36 -1.00 -8.52
C VAL A 139 10.57 -0.15 -8.86
N SER A 140 11.75 -0.66 -8.54
CA SER A 140 13.02 -0.05 -8.91
C SER A 140 13.56 -0.65 -10.20
N ALA A 141 14.25 0.18 -10.97
CA ALA A 141 14.88 -0.18 -12.23
C ALA A 141 16.22 0.52 -12.35
N PRO A 142 17.16 0.01 -13.16
CA PRO A 142 18.47 0.65 -13.33
C PRO A 142 18.38 2.10 -13.83
N SER A 143 17.30 2.44 -14.53
CA SER A 143 17.03 3.78 -15.05
C SER A 143 16.43 4.75 -14.02
N ALA A 144 15.81 4.25 -12.96
CA ALA A 144 15.10 5.06 -11.97
C ALA A 144 14.88 4.28 -10.66
N PRO A 145 15.25 4.85 -9.50
CA PRO A 145 15.08 4.17 -8.21
C PRO A 145 13.60 3.84 -7.93
N VAL A 146 12.66 4.71 -8.31
CA VAL A 146 11.23 4.40 -8.23
C VAL A 146 10.59 4.67 -9.58
N LYS A 147 10.43 3.62 -10.39
CA LYS A 147 9.82 3.69 -11.72
C LYS A 147 8.30 3.59 -11.69
N LEU A 148 7.80 2.72 -10.81
CA LEU A 148 6.38 2.57 -10.52
C LEU A 148 6.16 2.75 -9.02
N TYR A 149 5.11 3.47 -8.65
CA TYR A 149 4.67 3.66 -7.27
C TYR A 149 3.15 3.49 -7.20
N TYR A 150 2.66 2.78 -6.19
CA TYR A 150 1.24 2.55 -5.96
C TYR A 150 0.96 2.61 -4.47
N LEU A 151 0.00 3.41 -4.03
CA LEU A 151 -0.42 3.54 -2.64
C LEU A 151 -1.93 3.33 -2.53
N THR A 152 -2.31 2.41 -1.66
CA THR A 152 -3.72 2.12 -1.34
C THR A 152 -3.91 2.03 0.17
N GLU A 153 -5.12 2.33 0.63
CA GLU A 153 -5.59 1.96 1.97
C GLU A 153 -6.66 0.88 1.84
N ALA A 154 -6.60 -0.15 2.69
CA ALA A 154 -7.37 -1.37 2.55
C ALA A 154 -8.90 -1.15 2.41
N ASP A 155 -9.45 -0.17 3.13
CA ASP A 155 -10.88 0.11 3.15
C ASP A 155 -11.27 1.19 2.12
N GLN A 156 -10.46 2.24 1.97
CA GLN A 156 -10.72 3.38 1.09
C GLN A 156 -10.46 3.03 -0.38
N GLY A 157 -9.46 2.21 -0.65
CA GLY A 157 -9.02 1.80 -1.98
C GLY A 157 -7.77 2.53 -2.47
N LEU A 158 -7.62 2.65 -3.80
CA LEU A 158 -6.46 3.32 -4.42
C LEU A 158 -6.45 4.80 -4.04
N LEU A 159 -5.32 5.30 -3.55
CA LEU A 159 -5.14 6.71 -3.16
C LEU A 159 -4.22 7.45 -4.12
N GLU A 160 -3.13 6.82 -4.54
CA GLU A 160 -2.15 7.42 -5.44
C GLU A 160 -1.43 6.35 -6.28
N TYR A 161 -1.06 6.70 -7.51
CA TYR A 161 -0.02 5.97 -8.24
C TYR A 161 0.88 6.92 -9.04
N ARG A 162 2.10 6.46 -9.35
CA ARG A 162 3.05 7.16 -10.22
C ARG A 162 3.65 6.21 -11.24
N ILE A 163 3.83 6.72 -12.46
CA ILE A 163 4.54 6.05 -13.55
C ILE A 163 5.56 7.05 -14.09
N ASN A 164 6.84 6.83 -13.79
CA ASN A 164 7.89 7.82 -13.98
C ASN A 164 7.51 9.15 -13.28
N ASP A 165 7.48 10.28 -14.01
CA ASP A 165 7.16 11.60 -13.47
C ASP A 165 5.65 11.91 -13.41
N ARG A 166 4.80 11.05 -14.00
CA ARG A 166 3.34 11.21 -13.95
C ARG A 166 2.80 10.71 -12.62
N GLN A 167 2.02 11.54 -11.95
CA GLN A 167 1.37 11.24 -10.67
C GLN A 167 -0.14 11.42 -10.81
N VAL A 168 -0.86 10.42 -10.30
CA VAL A 168 -2.33 10.42 -10.26
C VAL A 168 -2.79 10.16 -8.85
N GLN A 169 -3.69 11.00 -8.36
CA GLN A 169 -4.30 10.90 -7.04
C GLN A 169 -5.80 10.68 -7.18
N ILE A 170 -6.33 9.77 -6.36
CA ILE A 170 -7.75 9.48 -6.27
C ILE A 170 -8.25 10.01 -4.94
N GLY A 171 -9.22 10.92 -4.99
CA GLY A 171 -9.91 11.39 -3.81
C GLY A 171 -11.35 10.93 -3.79
N TYR A 172 -11.77 10.32 -2.68
CA TYR A 172 -13.15 9.89 -2.47
C TYR A 172 -13.93 11.00 -1.74
N ALA A 173 -15.23 11.10 -2.02
CA ALA A 173 -16.13 11.99 -1.29
C ALA A 173 -16.33 11.49 0.15
N ASP A 174 -16.58 10.19 0.29
CA ASP A 174 -16.73 9.51 1.58
C ASP A 174 -15.36 9.00 2.04
N LYS A 175 -14.57 9.89 2.63
CA LYS A 175 -13.30 9.51 3.23
C LYS A 175 -13.52 8.92 4.61
N LYS A 176 -12.86 7.80 4.90
CA LYS A 176 -12.72 7.24 6.25
C LYS A 176 -12.24 8.34 7.20
N GLU A 177 -12.95 8.52 8.31
CA GLU A 177 -12.69 9.62 9.25
C GLU A 177 -11.25 9.56 9.76
N GLY A 178 -10.55 10.70 9.73
CA GLY A 178 -9.14 10.76 10.14
C GLY A 178 -8.12 10.39 9.05
N LEU A 179 -8.54 9.89 7.87
CA LEU A 179 -7.62 9.59 6.77
C LEU A 179 -6.79 10.80 6.35
N ARG A 180 -7.40 11.99 6.34
CA ARG A 180 -6.71 13.25 5.98
C ARG A 180 -5.63 13.65 6.99
N ASP A 181 -5.76 13.20 8.24
CA ASP A 181 -4.82 13.54 9.30
C ASP A 181 -3.62 12.58 9.28
N VAL A 182 -3.84 11.30 8.97
CA VAL A 182 -2.78 10.28 8.96
C VAL A 182 -2.02 10.18 7.62
N LEU A 183 -2.70 10.38 6.49
CA LEU A 183 -2.14 10.13 5.16
C LEU A 183 -0.87 10.96 4.85
N PRO A 184 -0.81 12.27 5.14
CA PRO A 184 0.39 13.06 4.83
C PRO A 184 1.63 12.59 5.57
N GLN A 185 1.47 12.09 6.80
CA GLN A 185 2.57 11.53 7.58
C GLN A 185 3.05 10.21 6.96
N VAL A 186 2.11 9.31 6.60
CA VAL A 186 2.42 8.04 5.93
C VAL A 186 3.17 8.26 4.62
N GLU A 187 2.68 9.16 3.76
CA GLU A 187 3.32 9.47 2.48
C GLU A 187 4.76 9.96 2.67
N LYS A 188 4.99 10.77 3.71
CA LYS A 188 6.33 11.26 4.04
C LYS A 188 7.22 10.12 4.53
N GLU A 189 6.76 9.32 5.48
CA GLU A 189 7.53 8.20 6.02
C GLU A 189 7.90 7.20 4.92
N ILE A 190 6.93 6.83 4.07
CA ILE A 190 7.17 5.93 2.93
C ILE A 190 8.15 6.52 1.92
N LYS A 191 8.07 7.83 1.64
CA LYS A 191 9.05 8.50 0.78
C LYS A 191 10.46 8.42 1.38
N ASP A 192 10.60 8.65 2.68
CA ASP A 192 11.88 8.59 3.37
C ASP A 192 12.43 7.14 3.36
N LEU A 193 11.57 6.13 3.59
CA LEU A 193 11.93 4.72 3.46
C LEU A 193 12.42 4.40 2.05
N LEU A 194 11.65 4.72 1.01
CA LEU A 194 12.05 4.44 -0.37
C LEU A 194 13.34 5.19 -0.76
N SER A 195 13.60 6.37 -0.20
CA SER A 195 14.86 7.08 -0.47
C SER A 195 16.06 6.41 0.19
N ASN A 196 15.89 5.78 1.36
CA ASN A 196 16.98 5.14 2.10
C ASN A 196 17.22 3.68 1.72
N TYR A 197 16.22 3.00 1.14
CA TYR A 197 16.25 1.55 0.89
C TYR A 197 16.35 1.17 -0.60
N VAL A 198 16.22 2.14 -1.50
CA VAL A 198 16.22 1.94 -2.95
C VAL A 198 17.53 2.44 -3.61
N GLU A 199 18.60 2.56 -2.82
CA GLU A 199 19.97 2.74 -3.34
C GLU A 199 20.55 1.44 -3.92
#